data_AF-A0A2Z4YI64-F1
#
_entry.id   AF-A0A2Z4YI64-F1
#
_cell.length_a   1.000
_cell.length_b   1.000
_cell.length_c   1.000
_cell.angle_alpha   90.00
_cell.angle_beta   90.00
_cell.angle_gamma   90.00
#
_symmetry.space_group_name_H-M   'P 1'
#
loop_
_entity.id
_entity.type
_entity.pdbx_description
1 polymer ?
#
loop_
_entity_poly.entity_id
_entity_poly.type
_entity_poly.pdbx_seq_one_letter_code
_entity_poly.pdbx_strand_id
1 'polypeptide(L)'
;MGYDLHITRKANWFDASPSIALEEWLEYVASDPEIQHDGFAETPAANGGVLRVEQAGICVWKGYSRGENRENAAWLWWSGDNIVVKNPDQEIRRKMWLIAQSLEAKVQGEEGEYYDHDGEMIVMKAILAPEPSMPPDPKRPWWKFW
;
A
#
# COMPACT_ATOMS: atom_id res chain seq x y z
N MET A 1 0.41 -16.67 -4.93
CA MET A 1 -0.67 -15.77 -4.47
C MET A 1 -0.13 -14.37 -4.59
N GLY A 2 -0.89 -13.46 -5.21
CA GLY A 2 -0.51 -12.05 -5.32
C GLY A 2 -1.20 -11.26 -4.21
N TYR A 3 -0.60 -10.15 -3.82
CA TYR A 3 -1.11 -9.24 -2.80
C TYR A 3 -0.96 -7.81 -3.31
N ASP A 4 -2.05 -7.05 -3.28
CA ASP A 4 -2.06 -5.68 -3.79
C ASP A 4 -2.01 -4.65 -2.66
N LEU A 5 -1.37 -3.52 -2.92
CA LEU A 5 -1.46 -2.33 -2.09
C LEU A 5 -2.18 -1.22 -2.82
N HIS A 6 -2.88 -0.41 -2.05
CA HIS A 6 -3.71 0.69 -2.54
C HIS A 6 -3.22 2.02 -1.97
N ILE A 7 -2.98 2.99 -2.84
CA ILE A 7 -2.96 4.40 -2.46
C ILE A 7 -4.41 4.87 -2.46
N THR A 8 -4.91 5.27 -1.29
CA THR A 8 -6.33 5.60 -1.10
C THR A 8 -6.51 6.79 -0.16
N ARG A 9 -7.54 7.61 -0.38
CA ARG A 9 -7.97 8.65 0.57
C ARG A 9 -9.09 8.17 1.48
N LYS A 10 -9.66 7.02 1.18
CA LYS A 10 -10.81 6.44 1.87
C LYS A 10 -10.44 5.98 3.27
N ALA A 11 -11.45 5.72 4.12
CA ALA A 11 -11.19 5.06 5.38
C ALA A 11 -10.64 3.64 5.15
N ASN A 12 -11.30 2.85 4.31
CA ASN A 12 -10.82 1.60 3.75
C ASN A 12 -10.77 1.69 2.22
N TRP A 13 -9.80 1.03 1.59
CA TRP A 13 -9.57 1.08 0.14
C TRP A 13 -10.81 0.69 -0.69
N PHE A 14 -11.67 -0.17 -0.12
CA PHE A 14 -12.91 -0.66 -0.71
C PHE A 14 -14.15 0.21 -0.41
N ASP A 15 -14.04 1.28 0.38
CA ASP A 15 -15.16 2.20 0.62
C ASP A 15 -15.50 3.00 -0.65
N ALA A 16 -16.61 3.73 -0.68
CA ALA A 16 -17.01 4.45 -1.89
C ALA A 16 -16.23 5.77 -2.13
N SER A 17 -15.80 6.45 -1.07
CA SER A 17 -15.26 7.82 -1.16
C SER A 17 -14.45 8.18 0.09
N PRO A 18 -13.60 9.22 0.06
CA PRO A 18 -13.19 10.01 -1.13
C PRO A 18 -12.26 9.25 -2.09
N SER A 19 -12.36 9.49 -3.39
CA SER A 19 -11.56 8.84 -4.44
C SER A 19 -10.41 9.71 -4.95
N ILE A 20 -9.45 9.06 -5.62
CA ILE A 20 -8.41 9.69 -6.44
C ILE A 20 -8.94 9.70 -7.88
N ALA A 21 -9.09 10.88 -8.47
CA ALA A 21 -9.51 11.03 -9.86
C ALA A 21 -8.38 10.65 -10.83
N LEU A 22 -8.73 10.23 -12.04
CA LEU A 22 -7.74 9.89 -13.06
C LEU A 22 -6.89 11.11 -13.45
N GLU A 23 -7.51 12.27 -13.56
CA GLU A 23 -6.84 13.52 -13.93
C GLU A 23 -5.77 13.89 -12.91
N GLU A 24 -6.10 13.77 -11.63
CA GLU A 24 -5.17 14.03 -10.52
C GLU A 24 -3.98 13.05 -10.53
N TRP A 25 -4.24 11.78 -10.81
CA TRP A 25 -3.18 10.79 -10.99
C TRP A 25 -2.26 11.16 -12.15
N LEU A 26 -2.83 11.54 -13.30
CA LEU A 26 -2.05 11.93 -14.48
C LEU A 26 -1.27 13.23 -14.27
N GLU A 27 -1.83 14.19 -13.53
CA GLU A 27 -1.12 15.41 -13.12
C GLU A 27 0.09 15.09 -12.25
N TYR A 28 -0.05 14.18 -11.28
CA TYR A 28 1.08 13.70 -10.48
C TYR A 28 2.14 13.02 -11.35
N VAL A 29 1.73 12.10 -12.23
CA VAL A 29 2.64 11.36 -13.12
C VAL A 29 3.41 12.32 -14.04
N ALA A 30 2.76 13.37 -14.55
CA ALA A 30 3.43 14.38 -15.36
C ALA A 30 4.49 15.19 -14.59
N SER A 31 4.37 15.27 -13.25
CA SER A 31 5.33 15.95 -12.38
C SER A 31 6.51 15.07 -11.93
N ASP A 32 6.37 13.75 -11.99
CA ASP A 32 7.37 12.79 -11.52
C ASP A 32 8.18 12.21 -12.70
N PRO A 33 9.43 12.66 -12.92
CA PRO A 33 10.23 12.22 -14.06
C PRO A 33 10.65 10.74 -13.98
N GLU A 34 10.49 10.10 -12.81
CA GLU A 34 10.79 8.68 -12.65
C GLU A 34 9.62 7.79 -13.09
N ILE A 35 8.42 8.34 -13.29
CA ILE A 35 7.24 7.58 -13.69
C ILE A 35 6.99 7.79 -15.18
N GLN A 36 6.92 6.68 -15.90
CA GLN A 36 6.62 6.68 -17.33
C GLN A 36 5.18 6.22 -17.55
N HIS A 37 4.44 7.00 -18.33
CA HIS A 37 3.09 6.71 -18.78
C HIS A 37 3.09 6.42 -20.28
N ASP A 38 3.03 5.14 -20.62
CA ASP A 38 2.96 4.70 -22.03
C ASP A 38 1.50 4.42 -22.47
N GLY A 39 0.53 4.49 -21.54
CA GLY A 39 -0.88 4.17 -21.78
C GLY A 39 -1.19 2.67 -21.89
N PHE A 40 -0.17 1.81 -21.74
CA PHE A 40 -0.33 0.36 -21.77
C PHE A 40 0.73 -0.35 -20.90
N ALA A 41 0.43 -1.57 -20.47
CA ALA A 41 1.41 -2.51 -19.94
C ALA A 41 1.55 -3.72 -20.86
N GLU A 42 2.78 -4.20 -21.02
CA GLU A 42 3.10 -5.41 -21.79
C GLU A 42 3.78 -6.44 -20.89
N THR A 43 3.30 -7.68 -20.93
CA THR A 43 3.92 -8.81 -20.25
C THR A 43 4.10 -10.01 -21.19
N PRO A 44 5.20 -10.78 -21.09
CA PRO A 44 5.34 -12.02 -21.84
C PRO A 44 4.21 -13.00 -21.50
N ALA A 45 3.56 -13.55 -22.53
CA ALA A 45 2.60 -14.63 -22.37
C ALA A 45 3.31 -15.99 -22.37
N ALA A 46 2.73 -16.96 -21.67
CA ALA A 46 3.30 -18.31 -21.55
C ALA A 46 3.51 -19.04 -22.89
N ASN A 47 2.87 -18.56 -23.97
CA ASN A 47 3.02 -19.08 -25.34
C ASN A 47 4.09 -18.36 -26.17
N GLY A 48 4.90 -17.49 -25.56
CA GLY A 48 5.91 -16.68 -26.26
C GLY A 48 5.35 -15.44 -26.97
N GLY A 49 4.05 -15.15 -26.82
CA GLY A 49 3.44 -13.89 -27.25
C GLY A 49 3.65 -12.75 -26.23
N VAL A 50 3.10 -11.58 -26.53
CA VAL A 50 3.04 -10.43 -25.60
C VAL A 50 1.58 -10.13 -25.31
N LEU A 51 1.20 -10.13 -24.03
CA LEU A 51 -0.09 -9.63 -23.58
C LEU A 51 0.05 -8.13 -23.33
N ARG A 52 -0.73 -7.33 -24.07
CA ARG A 52 -0.82 -5.88 -23.89
C ARG A 52 -2.16 -5.52 -23.25
N VAL A 53 -2.12 -4.72 -22.20
CA VAL A 53 -3.31 -4.15 -21.55
C VAL A 53 -3.24 -2.64 -21.72
N GLU A 54 -4.21 -2.07 -22.43
CA GLU A 54 -4.36 -0.62 -22.56
C GLU A 54 -5.23 -0.11 -21.41
N GLN A 55 -4.68 0.80 -20.60
CA GLN A 55 -5.40 1.37 -19.48
C GLN A 55 -4.89 2.79 -19.26
N ALA A 56 -5.81 3.77 -19.29
CA ALA A 56 -5.45 5.18 -19.27
C ALA A 56 -4.64 5.61 -18.04
N GLY A 57 -4.70 4.87 -16.93
CA GLY A 57 -3.94 5.17 -15.72
C GLY A 57 -2.78 4.22 -15.43
N ILE A 58 -2.35 3.37 -16.38
CA ILE A 58 -1.23 2.45 -16.14
C ILE A 58 0.11 3.13 -16.41
N CYS A 59 1.00 3.04 -15.43
CA CYS A 59 2.32 3.66 -15.43
C CYS A 59 3.37 2.66 -14.94
N VAL A 60 4.62 2.90 -15.29
CA VAL A 60 5.78 2.17 -14.75
C VAL A 60 6.72 3.13 -14.04
N TRP A 61 7.14 2.80 -12.82
CA TRP A 61 8.20 3.53 -12.14
C TRP A 61 9.57 3.03 -12.62
N LYS A 62 10.27 3.88 -13.37
CA LYS A 62 11.59 3.64 -13.96
C LYS A 62 12.75 3.79 -12.97
N GLY A 63 12.51 4.45 -11.83
CA GLY A 63 13.49 4.61 -10.76
C GLY A 63 13.70 3.35 -9.90
N TYR A 64 12.87 2.31 -10.09
CA TYR A 64 12.95 1.08 -9.28
C TYR A 64 14.27 0.33 -9.51
N SER A 65 15.03 0.11 -8.43
CA SER A 65 16.39 -0.47 -8.50
C SER A 65 16.44 -1.88 -9.08
N ARG A 66 15.34 -2.65 -9.00
CA ARG A 66 15.25 -4.02 -9.52
C ARG A 66 14.46 -4.12 -10.83
N GLY A 67 14.09 -2.98 -11.41
CA GLY A 67 13.25 -2.88 -12.60
C GLY A 67 13.98 -3.06 -13.94
N GLU A 68 15.16 -3.69 -13.95
CA GLU A 68 16.00 -3.83 -15.16
C GLU A 68 15.30 -4.58 -16.29
N ASN A 69 14.40 -5.53 -15.96
CA ASN A 69 13.62 -6.31 -16.93
C ASN A 69 12.11 -6.08 -16.72
N ARG A 70 11.32 -6.17 -17.81
CA ARG A 70 9.86 -5.97 -17.79
C ARG A 70 9.10 -6.88 -16.83
N GLU A 71 9.65 -8.06 -16.53
CA GLU A 71 9.09 -9.01 -15.57
C GLU A 71 9.14 -8.49 -14.12
N ASN A 72 10.07 -7.58 -13.82
CA ASN A 72 10.24 -6.95 -12.51
C ASN A 72 9.87 -5.46 -12.54
N ALA A 73 9.11 -5.01 -13.54
CA ALA A 73 8.71 -3.62 -13.63
C ALA A 73 7.77 -3.24 -12.47
N ALA A 74 8.03 -2.09 -11.84
CA ALA A 74 7.18 -1.52 -10.80
C ALA A 74 5.97 -0.83 -11.44
N TRP A 75 4.97 -1.64 -11.80
CA TRP A 75 3.72 -1.15 -12.39
C TRP A 75 2.81 -0.53 -11.33
N LEU A 76 2.26 0.63 -11.64
CA LEU A 76 1.22 1.30 -10.87
C LEU A 76 0.05 1.57 -11.80
N TRP A 77 -1.19 1.30 -11.36
CA TRP A 77 -2.35 1.60 -12.18
C TRP A 77 -3.49 2.21 -11.38
N TRP A 78 -4.20 3.14 -12.01
CA TRP A 78 -5.46 3.66 -11.47
C TRP A 78 -6.61 2.67 -11.68
N SER A 79 -7.30 2.30 -10.60
CA SER A 79 -8.37 1.29 -10.58
C SER A 79 -9.79 1.87 -10.63
N GLY A 80 -9.95 3.16 -10.92
CA GLY A 80 -11.24 3.87 -10.85
C GLY A 80 -11.33 4.84 -9.66
N ASP A 81 -10.55 4.59 -8.62
CA ASP A 81 -10.66 5.27 -7.33
C ASP A 81 -9.38 5.29 -6.50
N ASN A 82 -8.49 4.31 -6.70
CA ASN A 82 -7.23 4.12 -6.01
C ASN A 82 -6.10 3.97 -7.03
N ILE A 83 -4.86 4.13 -6.57
CA ILE A 83 -3.68 3.65 -7.30
C ILE A 83 -3.27 2.31 -6.71
N VAL A 84 -3.10 1.30 -7.55
CA VAL A 84 -2.85 -0.07 -7.12
C VAL A 84 -1.49 -0.55 -7.61
N VAL A 85 -0.83 -1.34 -6.78
CA VAL A 85 0.45 -1.98 -7.09
C VAL A 85 0.42 -3.42 -6.61
N LYS A 86 0.87 -4.34 -7.47
CA LYS A 86 0.89 -5.78 -7.19
C LYS A 86 2.24 -6.23 -6.66
N ASN A 87 2.21 -6.95 -5.53
CA ASN A 87 3.38 -7.50 -4.84
C ASN A 87 4.52 -6.47 -4.60
N PRO A 88 4.24 -5.28 -4.04
CA PRO A 88 5.26 -4.28 -3.85
C PRO A 88 6.28 -4.72 -2.79
N ASP A 89 7.55 -4.66 -3.15
CA ASP A 89 8.64 -4.78 -2.18
C ASP A 89 8.80 -3.48 -1.37
N GLN A 90 9.75 -3.47 -0.43
CA GLN A 90 9.93 -2.31 0.45
C GLN A 90 10.26 -1.01 -0.32
N GLU A 91 11.05 -1.10 -1.39
CA GLU A 91 11.41 0.08 -2.18
C GLU A 91 10.18 0.65 -2.89
N ILE A 92 9.36 -0.22 -3.48
CA ILE A 92 8.11 0.18 -4.10
C ILE A 92 7.16 0.77 -3.06
N ARG A 93 7.05 0.20 -1.86
CA ARG A 93 6.21 0.74 -0.78
C ARG A 93 6.64 2.14 -0.34
N ARG A 94 7.94 2.43 -0.29
CA ARG A 94 8.44 3.79 -0.03
C ARG A 94 8.03 4.76 -1.13
N LYS A 95 8.14 4.36 -2.40
CA LYS A 95 7.66 5.17 -3.53
C LYS A 95 6.16 5.41 -3.43
N MET A 96 5.37 4.37 -3.15
CA MET A 96 3.93 4.50 -2.91
C MET A 96 3.62 5.49 -1.79
N TRP A 97 4.40 5.48 -0.70
CA TRP A 97 4.22 6.44 0.38
C TRP A 97 4.47 7.89 -0.07
N LEU A 98 5.51 8.15 -0.87
CA LEU A 98 5.80 9.48 -1.43
C LEU A 98 4.70 9.97 -2.36
N ILE A 99 4.20 9.09 -3.23
CA ILE A 99 3.04 9.36 -4.09
C ILE A 99 1.83 9.70 -3.23
N ALA A 100 1.57 8.89 -2.20
CA ALA A 100 0.45 9.09 -1.29
C ALA A 100 0.50 10.45 -0.59
N GLN A 101 1.68 10.90 -0.13
CA GLN A 101 1.81 12.24 0.47
C GLN A 101 1.45 13.37 -0.51
N SER A 102 1.86 13.23 -1.78
CA SER A 102 1.58 14.22 -2.82
C SER A 102 0.10 14.29 -3.19
N LEU A 103 -0.63 13.18 -3.01
CA LEU A 103 -2.06 13.05 -3.28
C LEU A 103 -2.92 13.20 -2.02
N GLU A 104 -2.36 13.61 -0.88
CA GLU A 104 -3.08 13.68 0.41
C GLU A 104 -3.80 12.35 0.77
N ALA A 105 -3.13 11.24 0.50
CA ALA A 105 -3.63 9.88 0.62
C ALA A 105 -2.77 9.05 1.59
N LYS A 106 -3.11 7.76 1.74
CA LYS A 106 -2.35 6.78 2.52
C LYS A 106 -2.16 5.49 1.73
N VAL A 107 -1.16 4.70 2.12
CA VAL A 107 -0.93 3.35 1.60
C VAL A 107 -1.62 2.35 2.51
N GLN A 108 -2.56 1.58 1.96
CA GLN A 108 -3.30 0.55 2.67
C GLN A 108 -3.22 -0.79 1.95
N GLY A 109 -3.08 -1.87 2.71
CA GLY A 109 -3.15 -3.23 2.22
C GLY A 109 -4.54 -3.81 2.11
N GLU A 110 -4.65 -4.97 1.46
CA GLU A 110 -5.92 -5.68 1.29
C GLU A 110 -6.58 -6.02 2.64
N GLU A 111 -5.79 -6.29 3.68
CA GLU A 111 -6.27 -6.60 5.03
C GLU A 111 -6.50 -5.35 5.91
N GLY A 112 -6.29 -4.16 5.33
CA GLY A 112 -6.52 -2.87 5.99
C GLY A 112 -5.32 -2.33 6.77
N GLU A 113 -4.17 -3.01 6.72
CA GLU A 113 -2.90 -2.54 7.27
C GLU A 113 -2.39 -1.28 6.57
N TYR A 114 -1.59 -0.48 7.28
CA TYR A 114 -1.03 0.75 6.75
C TYR A 114 0.49 0.67 6.63
N TYR A 115 1.06 1.48 5.74
CA TYR A 115 2.51 1.55 5.55
C TYR A 115 3.04 2.97 5.69
N ASP A 116 4.23 3.10 6.28
CA ASP A 116 4.89 4.37 6.55
C ASP A 116 5.97 4.74 5.51
N HIS A 117 6.71 5.81 5.81
CA HIS A 117 7.78 6.34 4.97
C HIS A 117 8.96 5.38 4.75
N ASP A 118 9.16 4.39 5.61
CA ASP A 118 10.18 3.36 5.47
C ASP A 118 9.68 2.17 4.65
N GLY A 119 8.39 2.19 4.25
CA GLY A 119 7.71 1.07 3.62
C GLY A 119 7.45 -0.06 4.60
N GLU A 120 7.43 0.23 5.90
CA GLU A 120 7.14 -0.74 6.95
C GLU A 120 5.67 -0.69 7.34
N MET A 121 5.14 -1.84 7.75
CA MET A 121 3.76 -1.92 8.22
C MET A 121 3.64 -1.19 9.56
N ILE A 122 2.71 -0.25 9.64
CA ILE A 122 2.34 0.44 10.88
C ILE A 122 1.56 -0.55 11.73
N VAL A 123 2.28 -1.27 12.58
CA VAL A 123 1.66 -1.99 13.68
C VAL A 123 1.21 -0.93 14.67
N MET A 124 -0.10 -0.67 14.74
CA MET A 124 -0.67 -0.06 15.93
C MET A 124 -0.27 -0.97 17.08
N LYS A 125 0.82 -0.61 17.78
CA LYS A 125 1.01 -1.03 19.16
C LYS A 125 -0.26 -0.53 19.82
N ALA A 126 -1.24 -1.43 19.97
CA ALA A 126 -2.31 -1.25 20.92
C ALA A 126 -1.62 -0.64 22.12
N ILE A 127 -2.06 0.56 22.49
CA ILE A 127 -1.61 1.22 23.71
C ILE A 127 -1.58 0.09 24.72
N LEU A 128 -0.38 -0.32 25.11
CA LEU A 128 -0.18 -1.13 26.29
C LEU A 128 -0.66 -0.18 27.37
N ALA A 129 -1.98 -0.14 27.57
CA ALA A 129 -2.52 0.16 28.86
C ALA A 129 -1.73 -0.81 29.73
N PRO A 130 -0.89 -0.32 30.67
CA PRO A 130 -0.40 -1.22 31.70
C PRO A 130 -1.65 -1.92 32.21
N GLU A 131 -1.65 -3.26 32.20
CA GLU A 131 -2.77 -4.00 32.77
C GLU A 131 -3.13 -3.33 34.10
N PRO A 132 -4.42 -3.05 34.38
CA PRO A 132 -4.78 -2.48 35.65
C PRO A 132 -4.17 -3.39 36.71
N SER A 133 -3.16 -2.88 37.42
CA SER A 133 -2.49 -3.60 38.47
C SER A 133 -3.53 -3.83 39.53
N MET A 134 -4.20 -4.98 39.47
CA MET A 134 -4.96 -5.51 40.58
C MET A 134 -4.02 -5.44 41.78
N PRO A 135 -4.35 -4.70 42.85
CA PRO A 135 -3.53 -4.75 44.04
C PRO A 135 -3.45 -6.22 44.47
N PRO A 136 -2.28 -6.70 44.92
CA PRO A 136 -2.14 -8.08 45.33
C PRO A 136 -3.20 -8.39 46.38
N ASP A 137 -4.08 -9.34 46.05
CA ASP A 137 -5.07 -9.88 46.95
C ASP A 137 -4.36 -10.30 48.24
N PRO A 138 -4.65 -9.70 49.41
CA PRO A 138 -3.98 -10.06 50.62
C PRO A 138 -4.40 -11.48 50.97
N LYS A 139 -3.52 -12.43 50.68
CA LYS A 139 -3.57 -13.84 51.09
C LYS A 139 -4.04 -13.93 52.54
N ARG A 140 -5.34 -14.14 52.76
CA ARG A 140 -5.85 -14.52 54.07
C ARG A 140 -5.47 -15.98 54.27
N PRO A 141 -4.62 -16.33 55.26
CA PRO A 141 -4.34 -17.72 55.55
C PRO A 141 -5.63 -18.38 56.05
N TRP A 142 -5.90 -19.56 55.52
CA TRP A 142 -7.08 -20.41 55.67
C TRP A 142 -7.28 -21.02 57.08
N TRP A 143 -6.77 -20.37 58.13
CA TRP A 143 -6.79 -20.88 59.52
C TRP A 143 -7.31 -19.88 60.57
N LYS A 144 -7.97 -18.78 60.18
CA LYS A 144 -8.60 -17.88 61.18
C LYS A 144 -10.11 -18.10 61.22
N PHE A 145 -10.52 -19.18 61.89
CA PHE A 145 -11.83 -19.33 62.52
C PHE A 145 -11.62 -19.51 64.02
N TRP A 146 -11.93 -18.48 64.80
CA TRP A 146 -12.39 -18.49 66.19
C TRP A 146 -13.32 -17.29 66.35
#